data_AF-A0A7K2JCS7-F1
#
_entry.id   AF-A0A7K2JCS7-F1
#
_cell.length_a   1.000
_cell.length_b   1.000
_cell.length_c   1.000
_cell.angle_alpha   90.00
_cell.angle_beta   90.00
_cell.angle_gamma   90.00
#
_symmetry.space_group_name_H-M   'P 1'
#
loop_
_entity.id
_entity.type
_entity.pdbx_description
1 polymer ?
#
loop_
_entity_poly.entity_id
_entity_poly.type
_entity_poly.pdbx_seq_one_letter_code
_entity_poly.pdbx_strand_id
1 'polypeptide(L)'
;MGQQEKVATSLAGTVSEEISASLTAVDAELARRYPGDPGTRQPVHTVYVPGDVFEPGTLRSWGDQALAALDEHAPDAASFAAVLGIPEELAGPVHDRVRAKLEREPVEDLRIDFEDGYGP
;
A
#
# COMPACT_ATOMS: atom_id res chain seq x y z
N MET A 1 -48.89 -14.00 -13.66
CA MET A 1 -48.25 -13.33 -12.52
C MET A 1 -47.33 -14.35 -11.87
N GLY A 2 -46.05 -14.37 -12.25
CA GLY A 2 -45.08 -15.36 -11.75
C GLY A 2 -44.57 -14.93 -10.37
N GLN A 3 -44.69 -15.82 -9.38
CA GLN A 3 -44.07 -15.60 -8.07
C GLN A 3 -42.55 -15.61 -8.24
N GLN A 4 -41.89 -14.50 -7.92
CA GLN A 4 -40.44 -14.49 -7.72
C GLN A 4 -40.14 -15.29 -6.45
N GLU A 5 -39.54 -16.47 -6.62
CA GLU A 5 -38.96 -17.23 -5.52
C GLU A 5 -37.81 -16.43 -4.89
N LYS A 6 -37.87 -16.25 -3.57
CA LYS A 6 -36.80 -15.57 -2.83
C LYS A 6 -35.65 -16.56 -2.66
N VAL A 7 -34.64 -16.47 -3.53
CA VAL A 7 -33.45 -17.32 -3.46
C VAL A 7 -32.54 -16.85 -2.32
N ALA A 8 -32.05 -17.79 -1.51
CA ALA A 8 -31.05 -17.50 -0.48
C ALA A 8 -29.70 -17.15 -1.13
N THR A 9 -29.11 -16.03 -0.72
CA THR A 9 -27.80 -15.55 -1.21
C THR A 9 -26.64 -15.92 -0.29
N SER A 10 -26.86 -16.87 0.63
CA SER A 10 -25.87 -17.34 1.60
C SER A 10 -25.78 -18.87 1.60
N LEU A 11 -24.58 -19.40 1.76
CA LEU A 11 -24.35 -20.84 1.93
C LEU A 11 -24.85 -21.30 3.31
N ALA A 12 -25.35 -22.53 3.39
CA ALA A 12 -25.68 -23.16 4.67
C ALA A 12 -24.38 -23.49 5.43
N GLY A 13 -24.41 -23.41 6.76
CA GLY A 13 -23.21 -23.63 7.59
C GLY A 13 -22.53 -24.98 7.35
N THR A 14 -23.32 -26.03 7.13
CA THR A 14 -22.81 -27.37 6.83
C THR A 14 -22.01 -27.42 5.52
N VAL A 15 -22.42 -26.65 4.52
CA VAL A 15 -21.69 -26.56 3.24
C VAL A 15 -20.36 -25.85 3.44
N SER A 16 -20.32 -24.79 4.26
CA SER A 16 -19.06 -24.13 4.61
C SER A 16 -18.11 -25.06 5.39
N GLU A 17 -18.63 -25.84 6.34
CA GLU A 17 -17.85 -26.81 7.11
C GLU A 17 -17.25 -27.90 6.22
N GLU A 18 -18.04 -28.48 5.30
CA GLU A 18 -17.58 -29.49 4.34
C GLU A 18 -16.48 -28.94 3.42
N ILE A 19 -16.66 -27.72 2.91
CA ILE A 19 -15.65 -27.05 2.07
C ILE A 19 -14.38 -26.79 2.88
N SER A 20 -14.46 -26.23 4.08
CA SER A 20 -13.29 -26.01 4.95
C SER A 20 -12.54 -27.31 5.26
N ALA A 21 -13.26 -28.41 5.53
CA ALA A 21 -12.64 -29.71 5.72
C ALA A 21 -11.88 -30.19 4.47
N SER A 22 -12.47 -30.00 3.28
CA SER A 22 -11.83 -30.35 2.01
C SER A 22 -10.56 -29.54 1.72
N LEU A 23 -10.48 -28.31 2.24
CA LEU A 23 -9.35 -27.39 2.01
C LEU A 23 -8.22 -27.51 3.04
N THR A 24 -8.37 -28.32 4.09
CA THR A 24 -7.40 -28.40 5.20
C THR A 24 -5.95 -28.67 4.73
N ALA A 25 -5.76 -29.54 3.73
CA ALA A 25 -4.43 -29.82 3.18
C ALA A 25 -3.85 -28.64 2.38
N VAL A 26 -4.70 -27.87 1.70
CA VAL A 26 -4.32 -26.66 0.97
C VAL A 26 -3.96 -25.55 1.95
N ASP A 27 -4.74 -25.38 3.02
CA ASP A 27 -4.47 -24.40 4.06
C ASP A 27 -3.12 -24.66 4.75
N ALA A 28 -2.81 -25.93 5.04
CA ALA A 28 -1.53 -26.32 5.61
C ALA A 28 -0.36 -26.00 4.66
N GLU A 29 -0.51 -26.25 3.37
CA GLU A 29 0.51 -25.93 2.37
C GLU A 29 0.66 -24.41 2.17
N LEU A 30 -0.45 -23.67 2.20
CA LEU A 30 -0.44 -22.21 2.11
C LEU A 30 0.29 -21.61 3.31
N ALA A 31 -0.04 -22.03 4.54
CA ALA A 31 0.62 -21.57 5.75
C ALA A 31 2.12 -21.89 5.75
N ARG A 32 2.52 -23.04 5.19
CA ARG A 32 3.93 -23.42 5.08
C ARG A 32 4.70 -22.57 4.07
N ARG A 33 4.09 -22.22 2.93
CA ARG A 33 4.73 -21.39 1.88
C ARG A 33 4.69 -19.90 2.19
N TYR A 34 3.65 -19.46 2.88
CA TYR A 34 3.37 -18.07 3.20
C TYR A 34 3.07 -17.95 4.70
N PRO A 35 4.10 -18.00 5.55
CA PRO A 35 3.94 -18.02 7.01
C PRO A 35 3.42 -16.70 7.62
N GLY A 36 2.97 -15.76 6.77
CA GLY A 36 2.56 -14.42 7.16
C GLY A 36 3.72 -13.43 7.16
N ASP A 37 3.57 -12.36 7.95
CA ASP A 37 4.55 -11.28 8.02
C ASP A 37 5.87 -11.78 8.62
N PRO A 38 6.98 -11.75 7.87
CA PRO A 38 8.29 -12.17 8.38
C PRO A 38 8.87 -11.18 9.42
N GLY A 39 8.18 -10.09 9.74
CA GLY A 39 8.65 -9.04 10.66
C GLY A 39 9.78 -8.19 10.08
N THR A 40 10.08 -8.37 8.79
CA THR A 40 10.99 -7.48 8.06
C THR A 40 10.26 -6.19 7.71
N ARG A 41 11.02 -5.11 7.52
CA ARG A 41 10.46 -3.82 7.09
C ARG A 41 9.60 -4.01 5.83
N GLN A 42 8.37 -3.52 5.90
CA GLN A 42 7.48 -3.41 4.74
C GLN A 42 7.54 -2.00 4.16
N PRO A 43 7.32 -1.84 2.84
CA PRO A 43 7.15 -0.55 2.22
C PRO A 43 6.07 0.26 2.93
N VAL A 44 6.38 1.49 3.32
CA VAL A 44 5.34 2.39 3.87
C VAL A 44 4.33 2.79 2.79
N HIS A 45 4.76 2.79 1.52
CA HIS A 45 3.90 3.05 0.38
C HIS A 45 4.29 2.21 -0.83
N THR A 46 3.27 1.77 -1.56
CA THR A 46 3.40 1.10 -2.85
C THR A 46 2.72 1.93 -3.91
N VAL A 47 3.41 2.22 -5.02
CA VAL A 47 2.88 3.01 -6.14
C VAL A 47 2.88 2.17 -7.40
N TYR A 48 1.79 2.23 -8.15
CA TYR A 48 1.64 1.58 -9.44
C TYR A 48 1.71 2.62 -10.56
N VAL A 49 2.43 2.30 -11.64
CA VAL A 49 2.51 3.14 -12.84
C VAL A 49 2.29 2.31 -14.11
N PRO A 50 1.64 2.88 -15.15
CA PRO A 50 1.61 2.29 -16.47
C PRO A 50 3.03 2.10 -17.04
N GLY A 51 3.19 1.09 -17.90
CA GLY A 51 4.48 0.77 -18.52
C GLY A 51 5.07 1.91 -19.37
N ASP A 52 4.23 2.73 -19.99
CA ASP A 52 4.62 3.84 -20.86
C ASP A 52 5.01 5.13 -20.11
N VAL A 53 4.68 5.23 -18.82
CA VAL A 53 4.97 6.39 -17.98
C VAL A 53 6.28 6.22 -17.19
N PHE A 54 6.76 4.99 -17.06
CA PHE A 54 7.98 4.71 -16.32
C PHE A 54 9.24 5.07 -17.12
N GLU A 55 10.08 5.91 -16.53
CA GLU A 55 11.39 6.30 -17.06
C GLU A 55 12.48 6.05 -16.00
N PRO A 56 13.76 5.92 -16.41
CA PRO A 56 14.87 5.76 -15.45
C PRO A 56 14.95 6.85 -14.37
N GLY A 57 14.42 8.06 -14.66
CA GLY A 57 14.42 9.20 -13.75
C GLY A 57 13.18 9.34 -12.86
N THR A 58 12.13 8.53 -13.05
CA THR A 58 10.82 8.72 -12.40
C THR A 58 10.94 8.83 -10.88
N LEU A 59 11.67 7.91 -10.23
CA LEU A 59 11.79 7.88 -8.77
C LEU A 59 12.47 9.13 -8.21
N ARG A 60 13.53 9.61 -8.87
CA ARG A 60 14.25 10.79 -8.40
C ARG A 60 13.43 12.05 -8.65
N SER A 61 12.82 12.18 -9.82
CA SER A 61 11.92 13.28 -10.16
C SER A 61 10.77 13.41 -9.15
N TRP A 62 10.12 12.30 -8.80
CA TRP A 62 9.06 12.31 -7.79
C TRP A 62 9.56 12.64 -6.40
N GLY A 63 10.74 12.14 -6.02
CA GLY A 63 11.36 12.51 -4.75
C GLY A 63 11.68 14.00 -4.67
N ASP A 64 12.16 14.61 -5.76
CA ASP A 64 12.47 16.04 -5.80
C ASP A 64 11.19 16.90 -5.71
N GLN A 65 10.13 16.47 -6.39
CA GLN A 65 8.81 17.09 -6.27
C GLN A 65 8.26 16.97 -4.83
N ALA A 66 8.42 15.82 -4.19
CA ALA A 66 7.98 15.60 -2.81
C ALA A 66 8.79 16.45 -1.82
N LEU A 67 10.11 16.58 -2.01
CA LEU A 67 10.94 17.46 -1.21
C LEU A 67 10.55 18.93 -1.39
N ALA A 68 10.30 19.37 -2.63
CA ALA A 68 9.83 20.73 -2.90
C ALA A 68 8.48 21.01 -2.23
N ALA A 69 7.53 20.07 -2.29
CA ALA A 69 6.24 20.20 -1.59
C ALA A 69 6.40 20.25 -0.07
N LEU A 70 7.33 19.47 0.48
CA LEU A 70 7.64 19.50 1.91
C LEU A 70 8.29 20.84 2.32
N ASP A 71 9.22 21.37 1.53
CA ASP A 71 9.82 22.69 1.74
C ASP A 71 8.78 23.81 1.65
N GLU A 72 7.85 23.73 0.71
CA GLU A 72 6.82 24.76 0.50
C GLU A 72 5.78 24.80 1.63
N HIS A 73 5.30 23.62 2.05
CA HIS A 73 4.13 23.54 2.94
C HIS A 73 4.46 23.22 4.39
N ALA A 74 5.62 22.63 4.65
CA ALA A 74 6.04 22.26 6.01
C ALA A 74 7.59 22.30 6.13
N PRO A 75 8.20 23.50 5.96
CA PRO A 75 9.64 23.67 5.95
C PRO A 75 10.31 23.29 7.29
N ASP A 76 9.56 23.36 8.39
CA ASP A 76 10.04 23.04 9.73
C ASP A 76 9.09 22.09 10.47
N ALA A 77 9.61 21.54 11.57
CA ALA A 77 8.90 20.58 12.41
C ALA A 77 7.57 21.11 12.94
N ALA A 78 7.50 22.39 13.34
CA ALA A 78 6.28 22.97 13.91
C ALA A 78 5.18 23.07 12.85
N SER A 79 5.52 23.56 11.66
CA SER A 79 4.61 23.64 10.51
C SER A 79 4.15 22.24 10.08
N PHE A 80 5.07 21.28 10.04
CA PHE A 80 4.77 19.88 9.73
C PHE A 80 3.80 19.26 10.73
N ALA A 81 4.01 19.49 12.02
CA ALA A 81 3.14 19.00 13.08
C ALA A 81 1.73 19.60 13.01
N ALA A 82 1.64 20.90 12.74
CA ALA A 82 0.36 21.59 12.57
C ALA A 82 -0.43 21.04 11.37
N VAL A 83 0.23 20.81 10.23
CA VAL A 83 -0.42 20.29 9.01
C VAL A 83 -0.90 18.85 9.19
N LEU A 84 -0.10 18.00 9.83
CA LEU A 84 -0.43 16.57 10.00
C LEU A 84 -1.21 16.25 11.28
N GLY A 85 -1.38 17.22 12.17
CA GLY A 85 -2.04 17.02 13.46
C GLY A 85 -1.28 16.05 14.38
N ILE A 86 0.05 16.05 14.33
CA ILE A 86 0.87 15.19 15.20
C ILE A 86 1.35 15.95 16.45
N PRO A 87 1.60 15.26 17.57
CA PRO A 87 2.11 15.89 18.79
C PRO A 87 3.45 16.61 18.58
N GLU A 88 3.62 17.78 19.20
CA GLU A 88 4.83 18.63 19.05
C GLU A 88 6.11 17.90 19.45
N GLU A 89 6.05 17.01 20.44
CA GLU A 89 7.20 16.22 20.90
C GLU A 89 7.70 15.22 19.86
N LEU A 90 6.86 14.83 18.89
CA LEU A 90 7.23 13.96 17.77
C LEU A 90 7.65 14.74 16.53
N ALA A 91 7.34 16.04 16.47
CA ALA A 91 7.47 16.88 15.29
C ALA A 91 8.87 16.84 14.65
N GLY A 92 9.90 17.17 15.43
CA GLY A 92 11.30 17.19 14.97
C GLY A 92 11.76 15.80 14.50
N PRO A 93 11.71 14.78 15.37
CA PRO A 93 12.09 13.42 15.01
C PRO A 93 11.38 12.87 13.76
N VAL A 94 10.10 13.17 13.58
CA VAL A 94 9.34 12.68 12.41
C VAL A 94 9.69 13.48 11.16
N HIS A 95 9.76 14.81 11.24
CA HIS A 95 10.13 15.67 10.09
C HIS A 95 11.50 15.28 9.52
N ASP A 96 12.50 15.12 10.38
CA ASP A 96 13.86 14.70 9.98
C ASP A 96 13.85 13.33 9.28
N ARG A 97 13.07 12.38 9.81
CA ARG A 97 12.96 11.03 9.22
C ARG A 97 12.25 11.06 7.88
N VAL A 98 11.19 11.86 7.73
CA VAL A 98 10.46 12.00 6.48
C VAL A 98 11.37 12.62 5.41
N ARG A 99 12.09 13.70 5.74
CA ARG A 99 13.07 14.32 4.83
C ARG A 99 14.12 13.31 4.36
N ALA A 100 14.79 12.67 5.32
CA ALA A 100 15.83 11.68 5.04
C ALA A 100 15.33 10.54 4.14
N LYS A 101 14.05 10.18 4.27
CA LYS A 101 13.42 9.15 3.47
C LYS A 101 13.11 9.61 2.05
N LEU A 102 12.56 10.81 1.87
CA LEU A 102 12.35 11.39 0.54
C LEU A 102 13.67 11.61 -0.23
N GLU A 103 14.77 11.86 0.48
CA GLU A 103 16.11 11.95 -0.10
C GLU A 103 16.64 10.60 -0.60
N ARG A 104 16.52 9.54 0.22
CA ARG A 104 17.18 8.24 -0.05
C ARG A 104 16.28 7.21 -0.73
N GLU A 105 15.02 7.16 -0.32
CA GLU A 105 14.04 6.14 -0.69
C GLU A 105 12.66 6.80 -0.92
N PRO A 106 12.54 7.73 -1.90
CA PRO A 106 11.31 8.48 -2.13
C PRO A 106 10.11 7.59 -2.49
N VAL A 107 10.35 6.43 -3.11
CA VAL A 107 9.35 5.36 -3.32
C VAL A 107 9.97 4.05 -2.84
N GLU A 108 9.29 3.34 -1.94
CA GLU A 108 9.82 2.08 -1.38
C GLU A 108 9.43 0.86 -2.20
N ASP A 109 8.29 0.91 -2.88
CA ASP A 109 7.78 -0.17 -3.72
C ASP A 109 7.08 0.44 -4.93
N LEU A 110 7.80 0.52 -6.05
CA LEU A 110 7.24 0.91 -7.34
C LEU A 110 6.92 -0.36 -8.13
N ARG A 111 5.69 -0.45 -8.61
CA ARG A 111 5.21 -1.55 -9.45
C ARG A 111 4.81 -1.00 -10.81
N ILE A 112 5.32 -1.63 -11.85
CA ILE A 112 4.94 -1.28 -13.22
C ILE A 112 3.80 -2.20 -13.61
N ASP A 113 2.64 -1.60 -13.85
CA ASP A 113 1.46 -2.29 -14.30
C ASP A 113 1.30 -2.13 -15.82
N PHE A 114 1.30 -3.25 -16.54
CA PHE A 114 1.11 -3.24 -17.99
C PHE A 114 -0.37 -3.36 -18.38
N GLU A 115 -1.26 -3.67 -17.42
CA GLU A 115 -2.71 -3.68 -17.68
C GLU A 115 -3.25 -2.26 -17.86
N ASP A 116 -2.61 -1.28 -17.22
CA ASP A 116 -3.04 0.14 -17.21
C ASP A 116 -2.55 0.96 -18.42
N GLY A 117 -1.74 0.39 -19.31
CA GLY A 117 -1.38 1.05 -20.57
C GLY A 117 -0.02 0.69 -21.16
N TYR A 118 0.07 0.87 -22.47
CA TYR A 118 1.30 0.81 -23.28
C TYR A 118 1.55 2.14 -24.02
N GLY A 119 0.84 3.20 -23.64
CA GLY A 119 0.73 4.45 -24.41
C GLY A 119 -0.39 4.41 -25.46
N PRO A 120 -0.65 5.54 -26.14
CA PRO A 120 -1.61 5.63 -27.26
C PRO A 120 -1.16 4.87 -28.51
#